data_AF-A0A847XS59-F1
#
_entry.id   AF-A0A847XS59-F1
#
_cell.length_a   1.000
_cell.length_b   1.000
_cell.length_c   1.000
_cell.angle_alpha   90.00
_cell.angle_beta   90.00
_cell.angle_gamma   90.00
#
_symmetry.space_group_name_H-M   'P 1'
#
loop_
_entity.id
_entity.type
_entity.pdbx_description
1 polymer ?
#
loop_
_entity_poly.entity_id
_entity_poly.type
_entity_poly.pdbx_seq_one_letter_code
_entity_poly.pdbx_strand_id
1 'polypeptide(L)'
;MKQFKDNRYEQQFYAYDKAMSLARYKKDYWYIEVKGNLEKVLTDLKNNTQSRDFNNGLRVVYNEFRKNGEDYPSLKFEKYELLTPDKVTETIINEALDRLEYIRRYFVAYYNNAKDKKDALLTTLQNIDNEALLKLRDDYTNKSLEEFVTNKNETEKIIEFKGELRQKLDPIYMDPRHPFIKAHFYSPTKLLFGKEIDTYIVNIIVLWFMTLILYIILYFRLLKKLLDSGQTAFGKKYRASE
;
A
#
# COMPACT_ATOMS: atom_id res chain seq x y z
N MET A 1 -10.07 -2.05 12.74
CA MET A 1 -8.86 -2.70 12.16
C MET A 1 -8.35 -3.86 13.00
N LYS A 2 -8.11 -3.70 14.32
CA LYS A 2 -7.79 -4.83 15.20
C LYS A 2 -8.88 -5.92 15.20
N GLN A 3 -10.15 -5.50 15.18
CA GLN A 3 -11.32 -6.38 15.07
C GLN A 3 -11.39 -7.19 13.75
N PHE A 4 -10.69 -6.79 12.69
CA PHE A 4 -10.66 -7.52 11.42
C PHE A 4 -9.50 -8.53 11.37
N LYS A 5 -8.35 -8.20 11.97
CA LYS A 5 -7.16 -9.07 12.01
C LYS A 5 -7.18 -10.11 13.16
N ASP A 6 -7.87 -9.81 14.26
CA ASP A 6 -7.96 -10.68 15.44
C ASP A 6 -9.23 -11.55 15.48
N ASN A 7 -10.05 -11.50 14.43
CA ASN A 7 -11.21 -12.35 14.34
C ASN A 7 -10.80 -13.78 13.97
N ARG A 8 -11.20 -14.77 14.78
CA ARG A 8 -10.91 -16.20 14.57
C ARG A 8 -11.30 -16.72 13.19
N TYR A 9 -12.32 -16.12 12.57
CA TYR A 9 -12.75 -16.44 11.21
C TYR A 9 -11.77 -15.90 10.15
N GLU A 10 -11.50 -14.59 10.20
CA GLU A 10 -10.64 -13.92 9.22
C GLU A 10 -9.19 -14.38 9.30
N GLN A 11 -8.67 -14.76 10.49
CA GLN A 11 -7.30 -15.27 10.62
C GLN A 11 -7.01 -16.52 9.77
N GLN A 12 -8.01 -17.40 9.63
CA GLN A 12 -7.86 -18.64 8.87
C GLN A 12 -7.78 -18.37 7.36
N PHE A 13 -8.43 -17.30 6.89
CA PHE A 13 -8.44 -16.90 5.48
C PHE A 13 -7.41 -15.83 5.13
N TYR A 14 -6.93 -15.06 6.11
CA TYR A 14 -6.02 -13.92 5.94
C TYR A 14 -4.75 -14.28 5.16
N ALA A 15 -4.16 -15.44 5.44
CA ALA A 15 -2.96 -15.90 4.72
C ALA A 15 -3.24 -16.13 3.23
N TYR A 16 -4.40 -16.70 2.90
CA TYR A 16 -4.83 -16.93 1.52
C TYR A 16 -5.21 -15.63 0.82
N ASP A 17 -5.96 -14.76 1.50
CA ASP A 17 -6.35 -13.46 0.96
C ASP A 17 -5.15 -12.55 0.72
N LYS A 18 -4.16 -12.58 1.61
CA LYS A 18 -2.87 -11.91 1.43
C LYS A 18 -2.13 -12.43 0.20
N ALA A 19 -2.04 -13.76 0.05
CA ALA A 19 -1.40 -14.38 -1.12
C ALA A 19 -2.13 -14.02 -2.43
N MET A 20 -3.47 -14.06 -2.43
CA MET A 20 -4.30 -13.69 -3.57
C MET A 20 -4.17 -12.21 -3.93
N SER A 21 -4.12 -11.31 -2.95
CA SER A 21 -3.92 -9.88 -3.17
C SER A 21 -2.55 -9.57 -3.78
N LEU A 22 -1.48 -10.17 -3.25
CA LEU A 22 -0.12 -10.05 -3.80
C LEU A 22 -0.07 -10.55 -5.25
N ALA A 23 -0.66 -11.71 -5.52
CA ALA A 23 -0.70 -12.30 -6.84
C ALA A 23 -1.50 -11.44 -7.83
N ARG A 24 -2.62 -10.85 -7.38
CA ARG A 24 -3.42 -9.90 -8.15
C ARG A 24 -2.62 -8.66 -8.52
N TYR A 25 -1.90 -8.06 -7.56
CA TYR A 25 -0.99 -6.96 -7.84
C TYR A 25 0.06 -7.33 -8.89
N LYS A 26 0.71 -8.48 -8.75
CA LYS A 26 1.78 -8.88 -9.70
C LYS A 26 1.25 -9.23 -11.09
N LYS A 27 0.13 -9.94 -11.19
CA LYS A 27 -0.39 -10.47 -12.46
C LYS A 27 -1.20 -9.47 -13.27
N ASP A 28 -1.96 -8.59 -12.62
CA ASP A 28 -2.89 -7.66 -13.30
C ASP A 28 -2.33 -6.25 -13.40
N TYR A 29 -1.57 -5.82 -12.40
CA TYR A 29 -1.20 -4.41 -12.24
C TYR A 29 0.27 -4.18 -12.62
N TRP A 30 1.19 -4.82 -11.89
CA TRP A 30 2.62 -4.73 -12.14
C TRP A 30 2.99 -5.19 -13.55
N TYR A 31 2.40 -6.29 -14.02
CA TYR A 31 2.61 -6.80 -15.38
C TYR A 31 2.26 -5.75 -16.45
N ILE A 32 1.09 -5.11 -16.35
CA ILE A 32 0.62 -4.15 -17.37
C ILE A 32 1.57 -2.94 -17.44
N GLU A 33 1.97 -2.40 -16.30
CA GLU A 33 2.86 -1.23 -16.24
C GLU A 33 4.27 -1.54 -16.76
N VAL A 34 4.87 -2.66 -16.35
CA VAL A 34 6.22 -3.04 -16.80
C VAL A 34 6.19 -3.38 -18.30
N LYS A 35 5.15 -4.08 -18.76
CA LYS A 35 4.97 -4.40 -20.18
C LYS A 35 4.80 -3.14 -21.02
N GLY A 36 3.93 -2.22 -20.59
CA GLY A 36 3.69 -0.96 -21.29
C GLY A 36 4.97 -0.11 -21.41
N ASN A 37 5.81 -0.09 -20.37
CA ASN A 37 7.12 0.57 -20.43
C ASN A 37 8.09 -0.15 -21.39
N LEU A 38 8.17 -1.48 -21.36
CA LEU A 38 9.00 -2.26 -22.30
C LEU A 38 8.57 -2.05 -23.76
N GLU A 39 7.27 -2.06 -24.06
CA GLU A 39 6.73 -1.85 -25.41
C GLU A 39 6.99 -0.42 -25.92
N LYS A 40 6.87 0.59 -25.05
CA LYS A 40 7.25 1.97 -25.37
C LYS A 40 8.74 2.07 -25.70
N VAL A 41 9.60 1.51 -24.84
CA VAL A 41 11.06 1.48 -25.05
C VAL A 41 11.42 0.74 -26.35
N LEU A 42 10.73 -0.36 -26.67
CA LEU A 42 10.92 -1.08 -27.93
C LEU A 42 10.56 -0.22 -29.15
N THR A 43 9.45 0.50 -29.07
CA THR A 43 8.99 1.40 -30.14
C THR A 43 9.97 2.56 -30.34
N ASP A 44 10.44 3.15 -29.25
CA ASP A 44 11.41 4.24 -29.25
C ASP A 44 12.78 3.80 -29.82
N LEU A 45 13.23 2.57 -29.53
CA LEU A 45 14.44 2.02 -30.15
C LEU A 45 14.29 1.86 -31.66
N LYS A 46 13.16 1.31 -32.12
CA LYS A 46 12.90 1.12 -33.56
C LYS A 46 12.86 2.44 -34.32
N ASN A 47 12.36 3.49 -33.67
CA ASN A 47 12.28 4.83 -34.24
C ASN A 47 13.56 5.65 -34.05
N ASN A 48 14.59 5.11 -33.40
CA ASN A 48 15.82 5.83 -33.01
C ASN A 48 15.57 7.10 -32.18
N THR A 49 14.50 7.12 -31.38
CA THR A 49 14.10 8.26 -30.55
C THR A 49 14.44 8.01 -29.08
N GLN A 50 15.63 8.43 -28.64
CA GLN A 50 16.03 8.38 -27.24
C GLN A 50 15.50 9.60 -26.47
N SER A 51 14.19 9.65 -26.27
CA SER A 51 13.52 10.74 -25.55
C SER A 51 13.80 10.68 -24.04
N ARG A 52 13.41 11.73 -23.30
CA ARG A 52 13.44 11.69 -21.83
C ARG A 52 12.55 10.57 -21.27
N ASP A 53 11.47 10.25 -21.98
CA ASP A 53 10.50 9.23 -21.59
C ASP A 53 11.07 7.82 -21.77
N PHE A 54 11.89 7.61 -22.82
CA PHE A 54 12.66 6.39 -23.03
C PHE A 54 13.55 6.06 -21.82
N ASN A 55 14.34 7.03 -21.36
CA ASN A 55 15.24 6.86 -20.21
C ASN A 55 14.48 6.64 -18.90
N ASN A 56 13.34 7.30 -18.73
CA ASN A 56 12.48 7.10 -17.57
C ASN A 56 11.86 5.69 -17.56
N GLY A 57 11.31 5.23 -18.68
CA GLY A 57 10.73 3.90 -18.83
C GLY A 57 11.76 2.79 -18.57
N LEU A 58 12.96 2.91 -19.13
CA LEU A 58 14.06 1.98 -18.84
C LEU A 58 14.43 1.94 -17.37
N ARG A 59 14.52 3.10 -16.71
CA ARG A 59 14.83 3.17 -15.28
C ARG A 59 13.77 2.47 -14.43
N VAL A 60 12.49 2.66 -14.74
CA VAL A 60 11.38 1.97 -14.07
C VAL A 60 11.53 0.47 -14.23
N VAL A 61 11.72 0.00 -15.47
CA VAL A 61 11.80 -1.42 -15.78
C VAL A 61 13.03 -2.06 -15.13
N TYR A 62 14.19 -1.40 -15.17
CA TYR A 62 15.40 -1.83 -14.47
C TYR A 62 15.17 -2.02 -12.96
N ASN A 63 14.59 -1.00 -12.31
CA ASN A 63 14.32 -1.05 -10.88
C ASN A 63 13.35 -2.17 -10.51
N GLU A 64 12.30 -2.35 -11.30
CA GLU A 64 11.28 -3.37 -11.06
C GLU A 64 11.80 -4.79 -11.27
N PHE A 65 12.63 -5.04 -12.30
CA PHE A 65 13.28 -6.34 -12.47
C PHE A 65 14.30 -6.64 -11.37
N ARG A 66 15.11 -5.66 -10.97
CA ARG A 66 16.06 -5.81 -9.85
C ARG A 66 15.32 -6.19 -8.57
N LYS A 67 14.30 -5.40 -8.20
CA LYS A 67 13.48 -5.62 -7.00
C LYS A 67 12.72 -6.95 -7.04
N ASN A 68 12.21 -7.35 -8.22
CA ASN A 68 11.57 -8.65 -8.38
C ASN A 68 12.57 -9.80 -8.16
N GLY A 69 13.80 -9.67 -8.68
CA GLY A 69 14.86 -10.66 -8.45
C GLY A 69 15.32 -10.76 -6.99
N GLU A 70 15.25 -9.67 -6.23
CA GLU A 70 15.50 -9.67 -4.78
C GLU A 70 14.37 -10.34 -3.99
N ASP A 71 13.11 -10.01 -4.31
CA ASP A 71 11.93 -10.60 -3.67
C ASP A 71 11.76 -12.09 -4.05
N TYR A 72 12.12 -12.46 -5.29
CA TYR A 72 11.90 -13.79 -5.89
C TYR A 72 13.11 -14.25 -6.71
N PRO A 73 14.16 -14.81 -6.07
CA PRO A 73 15.40 -15.19 -6.76
C PRO A 73 15.21 -16.17 -7.93
N SER A 74 14.24 -17.09 -7.85
CA SER A 74 13.93 -18.04 -8.93
C SER A 74 13.27 -17.41 -10.16
N LEU A 75 12.69 -16.22 -10.00
CA LEU A 75 12.01 -15.46 -11.05
C LEU A 75 12.87 -14.32 -11.61
N LYS A 76 14.13 -14.20 -11.15
CA LYS A 76 15.07 -13.18 -11.59
C LYS A 76 15.24 -13.19 -13.11
N PHE A 77 15.30 -12.01 -13.71
CA PHE A 77 15.76 -11.83 -15.08
C PHE A 77 17.27 -11.62 -15.04
N GLU A 78 18.06 -12.55 -15.58
CA GLU A 78 19.53 -12.50 -15.43
C GLU A 78 20.16 -11.27 -16.11
N LYS A 79 19.59 -10.81 -17.23
CA LYS A 79 20.10 -9.70 -18.03
C LYS A 79 19.56 -8.33 -17.61
N TYR A 80 18.99 -8.20 -16.40
CA TYR A 80 18.41 -6.93 -15.94
C TYR A 80 19.43 -5.78 -15.95
N GLU A 81 20.72 -6.05 -15.75
CA GLU A 81 21.80 -5.04 -15.79
C GLU A 81 22.05 -4.43 -17.17
N LEU A 82 21.54 -5.08 -18.22
CA LEU A 82 21.63 -4.58 -19.59
C LEU A 82 20.48 -3.65 -19.95
N LEU A 83 19.47 -3.49 -19.08
CA LEU A 83 18.34 -2.58 -19.24
C LEU A 83 18.74 -1.12 -18.91
N THR A 84 19.84 -0.67 -19.52
CA THR A 84 20.37 0.69 -19.42
C THR A 84 20.40 1.33 -20.80
N PRO A 85 20.24 2.67 -20.92
CA PRO A 85 20.20 3.35 -22.21
C PRO A 85 21.37 3.01 -23.14
N ASP A 86 22.57 2.77 -22.58
CA ASP A 86 23.79 2.51 -23.33
C ASP A 86 23.92 1.07 -23.87
N LYS A 87 23.17 0.11 -23.31
CA LYS A 87 23.36 -1.34 -23.55
C LYS A 87 22.10 -2.06 -24.02
N VAL A 88 20.95 -1.39 -23.97
CA VAL A 88 19.69 -2.01 -24.34
C VAL A 88 19.61 -2.26 -25.84
N THR A 89 19.15 -3.45 -26.21
CA THR A 89 18.88 -3.84 -27.59
C THR A 89 17.47 -4.39 -27.71
N GLU A 90 16.93 -4.44 -28.94
CA GLU A 90 15.62 -5.04 -29.19
C GLU A 90 15.54 -6.50 -28.70
N THR A 91 16.64 -7.27 -28.86
CA THR A 91 16.73 -8.64 -28.37
C THR A 91 16.57 -8.72 -26.87
N ILE A 92 17.25 -7.84 -26.11
CA ILE A 92 17.16 -7.80 -24.64
C ILE A 92 15.74 -7.45 -24.18
N ILE A 93 15.07 -6.53 -24.89
CA ILE A 93 13.69 -6.15 -24.55
C ILE A 93 12.71 -7.30 -24.82
N ASN A 94 12.85 -8.00 -25.94
CA ASN A 94 12.01 -9.16 -26.23
C ASN A 94 12.23 -10.29 -25.19
N GLU A 95 13.48 -10.56 -24.82
CA GLU A 95 13.78 -11.50 -23.72
C GLU A 95 13.18 -11.04 -22.37
N ALA A 96 13.20 -9.74 -22.09
CA ALA A 96 12.58 -9.18 -20.90
C ALA A 96 11.05 -9.32 -20.91
N LEU A 97 10.41 -9.15 -22.09
CA LEU A 97 8.97 -9.36 -22.28
C LEU A 97 8.59 -10.84 -22.08
N ASP A 98 9.37 -11.77 -22.63
CA ASP A 98 9.17 -13.21 -22.44
C ASP A 98 9.32 -13.61 -20.97
N ARG A 99 10.35 -13.07 -20.30
CA ARG A 99 10.54 -13.30 -18.86
C ARG A 99 9.40 -12.70 -18.04
N LEU A 100 8.93 -11.51 -18.39
CA LEU A 100 7.79 -10.86 -17.75
C LEU A 100 6.51 -11.70 -17.88
N GLU A 101 6.28 -12.30 -19.05
CA GLU A 101 5.16 -13.22 -19.28
C GLU A 101 5.27 -14.51 -18.46
N TYR A 102 6.48 -15.07 -18.32
CA TYR A 102 6.73 -16.19 -17.42
C TYR A 102 6.39 -15.84 -15.96
N ILE A 103 6.83 -14.67 -15.49
CA ILE A 103 6.53 -14.17 -14.14
C ILE A 103 5.00 -14.03 -13.97
N ARG A 104 4.30 -13.47 -14.96
CA ARG A 104 2.84 -13.35 -14.92
C ARG A 104 2.17 -14.72 -14.76
N ARG A 105 2.58 -15.72 -15.55
CA ARG A 105 2.03 -17.09 -15.47
C ARG A 105 2.27 -17.73 -14.11
N TYR A 106 3.46 -17.52 -13.53
CA TYR A 106 3.74 -17.96 -12.16
C TYR A 106 2.75 -17.35 -11.16
N PHE A 107 2.54 -16.03 -11.20
CA PHE A 107 1.60 -15.37 -10.27
C PHE A 107 0.13 -15.71 -10.54
N VAL A 108 -0.24 -16.06 -11.78
CA VAL A 108 -1.57 -16.63 -12.09
C VAL A 108 -1.73 -17.99 -11.41
N ALA A 109 -0.75 -18.89 -11.55
CA ALA A 109 -0.78 -20.20 -10.89
C ALA A 109 -0.78 -20.07 -9.35
N TYR A 110 0.02 -19.15 -8.82
CA TYR A 110 0.06 -18.84 -7.38
C TYR A 110 -1.29 -18.32 -6.87
N TYR A 111 -1.96 -17.43 -7.62
CA TYR A 111 -3.32 -16.97 -7.29
C TYR A 111 -4.31 -18.13 -7.26
N ASN A 112 -4.31 -18.97 -8.30
CA ASN A 112 -5.23 -20.10 -8.39
C ASN A 112 -5.00 -21.10 -7.25
N ASN A 113 -3.74 -21.42 -6.93
CA ASN A 113 -3.44 -22.32 -5.82
C ASN A 113 -3.90 -21.76 -4.46
N ALA A 114 -3.71 -20.47 -4.22
CA ALA A 114 -4.18 -19.82 -3.00
C ALA A 114 -5.72 -19.81 -2.93
N LYS A 115 -6.38 -19.55 -4.05
CA LYS A 115 -7.84 -19.59 -4.18
C LYS A 115 -8.39 -20.99 -3.94
N ASP A 116 -7.82 -22.02 -4.57
CA ASP A 116 -8.27 -23.40 -4.44
C ASP A 116 -8.13 -23.90 -2.99
N LYS A 117 -7.04 -23.52 -2.30
CA LYS A 117 -6.86 -23.82 -0.87
C LYS A 117 -7.88 -23.09 0.00
N LYS A 118 -8.20 -21.84 -0.31
CA LYS A 118 -9.23 -21.07 0.38
C LYS A 118 -10.61 -21.72 0.19
N ASP A 119 -10.95 -22.09 -1.04
CA ASP A 119 -12.24 -22.72 -1.39
C ASP A 119 -12.36 -24.11 -0.75
N ALA A 120 -11.28 -24.90 -0.68
CA ALA A 120 -11.24 -26.19 0.01
C ALA A 120 -11.43 -26.05 1.53
N LEU A 121 -10.80 -25.05 2.14
CA LEU A 121 -11.00 -24.75 3.56
C LEU A 121 -12.44 -24.32 3.83
N LEU A 122 -13.00 -23.44 2.97
CA LEU A 122 -14.39 -23.00 3.07
C LEU A 122 -15.36 -24.17 2.97
N THR A 123 -15.15 -25.07 2.00
CA THR A 123 -15.98 -26.27 1.81
C THR A 123 -15.91 -27.20 3.03
N THR A 124 -14.71 -27.37 3.59
CA THR A 124 -14.53 -28.20 4.80
C THR A 124 -15.30 -27.62 5.98
N LEU A 125 -15.23 -26.31 6.20
CA LEU A 125 -15.94 -25.64 7.29
C LEU A 125 -17.46 -25.63 7.07
N GLN A 126 -17.93 -25.48 5.83
CA GLN A 126 -19.35 -25.59 5.47
C GLN A 126 -19.92 -26.98 5.74
N ASN A 127 -19.15 -28.04 5.49
CA ASN A 127 -19.56 -29.42 5.74
C ASN A 127 -19.62 -29.78 7.23
N ILE A 128 -18.87 -29.08 8.09
CA ILE A 128 -18.85 -29.30 9.54
C ILE A 128 -20.07 -28.61 10.18
N ASP A 129 -20.27 -27.33 9.92
CA ASP A 129 -21.40 -26.56 10.47
C ASP A 129 -21.65 -25.29 9.63
N ASN A 130 -22.58 -25.40 8.69
CA ASN A 130 -22.94 -24.31 7.79
C ASN A 130 -23.66 -23.17 8.53
N GLU A 131 -24.51 -23.47 9.52
CA GLU A 131 -25.26 -22.46 10.25
C GLU A 131 -24.35 -21.64 11.18
N ALA A 132 -23.39 -22.29 11.86
CA ALA A 132 -22.39 -21.58 12.66
C ALA A 132 -21.46 -20.73 11.78
N LEU A 133 -21.11 -21.20 10.58
CA LEU A 133 -20.29 -20.42 9.64
C LEU A 133 -21.03 -19.18 9.13
N LEU A 134 -22.33 -19.30 8.81
CA LEU A 134 -23.14 -18.18 8.38
C LEU A 134 -23.33 -17.15 9.50
N LYS A 135 -23.60 -17.60 10.74
CA LYS A 135 -23.65 -16.70 11.91
C LYS A 135 -22.31 -16.01 12.17
N LEU A 136 -21.21 -16.75 12.10
CA LEU A 136 -19.87 -16.19 12.29
C LEU A 136 -19.49 -15.18 11.20
N ARG A 137 -19.95 -15.38 9.96
CA ARG A 137 -19.80 -14.39 8.90
C ARG A 137 -20.67 -13.16 9.17
N ASP A 138 -21.93 -13.35 9.50
CA ASP A 138 -22.88 -12.25 9.67
C ASP A 138 -22.57 -11.41 10.93
N ASP A 139 -22.08 -12.04 12.00
CA ASP A 139 -21.69 -11.37 13.25
C ASP A 139 -20.38 -10.56 13.13
N TYR A 140 -19.50 -10.93 12.18
CA TYR A 140 -18.15 -10.35 12.12
C TYR A 140 -17.78 -9.68 10.79
N THR A 141 -18.55 -9.85 9.72
CA THR A 141 -18.30 -9.17 8.44
C THR A 141 -19.08 -7.85 8.41
N ASN A 142 -18.46 -6.78 8.91
CA ASN A 142 -18.94 -5.42 8.59
C ASN A 142 -18.51 -5.09 7.15
N LYS A 143 -19.39 -5.37 6.19
CA LYS A 143 -19.14 -5.15 4.74
C LYS A 143 -18.68 -3.73 4.43
N SER A 144 -19.24 -2.72 5.11
CA SER A 144 -18.85 -1.32 4.92
C SER A 144 -17.43 -1.04 5.42
N LEU A 145 -17.01 -1.69 6.52
CA LEU A 145 -15.63 -1.62 6.98
C LEU A 145 -14.70 -2.36 6.01
N GLU A 146 -15.06 -3.56 5.56
CA GLU A 146 -14.27 -4.34 4.60
C GLU A 146 -14.05 -3.57 3.28
N GLU A 147 -15.10 -3.00 2.69
CA GLU A 147 -15.01 -2.18 1.48
C GLU A 147 -14.14 -0.94 1.68
N PHE A 148 -14.23 -0.31 2.85
CA PHE A 148 -13.41 0.85 3.20
C PHE A 148 -11.93 0.47 3.34
N VAL A 149 -11.61 -0.67 3.98
CA VAL A 149 -10.22 -1.04 4.27
C VAL A 149 -9.52 -1.77 3.10
N THR A 150 -10.29 -2.46 2.26
CA THR A 150 -9.79 -3.03 0.97
C THR A 150 -9.72 -1.98 -0.13
N ASN A 151 -10.25 -0.77 0.12
CA ASN A 151 -10.23 0.34 -0.81
C ASN A 151 -10.78 -0.05 -2.19
N LYS A 152 -11.86 -0.85 -2.22
CA LYS A 152 -12.46 -1.44 -3.44
C LYS A 152 -12.88 -0.38 -4.47
N ASN A 153 -13.16 0.85 -4.01
CA ASN A 153 -13.61 1.97 -4.84
C ASN A 153 -12.47 2.90 -5.34
N GLU A 154 -11.21 2.67 -4.94
CA GLU A 154 -10.08 3.47 -5.42
C GLU A 154 -9.75 3.09 -6.88
N THR A 155 -9.83 4.09 -7.76
CA THR A 155 -9.63 3.92 -9.21
C THR A 155 -8.15 3.72 -9.56
N GLU A 156 -7.24 4.32 -8.79
CA GLU A 156 -5.79 4.18 -8.96
C GLU A 156 -5.22 3.12 -8.00
N LYS A 157 -5.00 1.91 -8.53
CA LYS A 157 -4.54 0.75 -7.74
C LYS A 157 -3.01 0.60 -7.70
N ILE A 158 -2.31 1.39 -8.51
CA ILE A 158 -0.85 1.53 -8.55
C ILE A 158 -0.53 3.02 -8.67
N ILE A 159 0.56 3.44 -8.05
CA ILE A 159 1.18 4.74 -8.34
C ILE A 159 2.64 4.51 -8.75
N GLU A 160 3.09 5.19 -9.80
CA GLU A 160 4.52 5.30 -10.10
C GLU A 160 5.08 6.47 -9.27
N PHE A 161 6.04 6.20 -8.39
CA PHE A 161 6.68 7.24 -7.58
C PHE A 161 8.20 7.08 -7.63
N LYS A 162 8.88 8.09 -8.19
CA LYS A 162 10.35 8.14 -8.34
C LYS A 162 10.94 6.99 -9.18
N GLY A 163 10.24 6.51 -10.19
CA GLY A 163 10.71 5.43 -11.06
C GLY A 163 10.59 4.04 -10.42
N GLU A 164 9.67 3.88 -9.48
CA GLU A 164 9.29 2.61 -8.87
C GLU A 164 7.76 2.50 -8.83
N LEU A 165 7.25 1.28 -9.03
CA LEU A 165 5.85 0.97 -8.87
C LEU A 165 5.55 0.69 -7.41
N ARG A 166 4.58 1.42 -6.85
CA ARG A 166 4.08 1.24 -5.49
C ARG A 166 2.64 0.74 -5.55
N GLN A 167 2.39 -0.36 -4.85
CA GLN A 167 1.05 -0.93 -4.68
C GLN A 167 0.21 -0.01 -3.80
N LYS A 168 -0.98 0.39 -4.27
CA LYS A 168 -1.99 1.14 -3.50
C LYS A 168 -3.23 0.28 -3.18
N LEU A 169 -3.38 -0.87 -3.86
CA LEU A 169 -4.42 -1.86 -3.62
C LEU A 169 -4.19 -2.63 -2.31
N ASP A 170 -5.27 -2.86 -1.56
CA ASP A 170 -5.33 -3.66 -0.34
C ASP A 170 -4.24 -3.33 0.71
N PRO A 171 -4.22 -2.12 1.28
CA PRO A 171 -3.20 -1.70 2.23
C PRO A 171 -3.12 -2.58 3.50
N ILE A 172 -4.18 -3.37 3.80
CA ILE A 172 -4.19 -4.35 4.90
C ILE A 172 -3.20 -5.51 4.68
N TYR A 173 -2.97 -5.90 3.43
CA TYR A 173 -2.14 -7.04 3.06
C TYR A 173 -0.70 -6.65 2.73
N MET A 174 -0.39 -5.36 2.78
CA MET A 174 0.92 -4.82 2.47
C MET A 174 1.80 -4.83 3.74
N ASP A 175 2.88 -5.62 3.72
CA ASP A 175 3.84 -5.62 4.83
C ASP A 175 4.60 -4.27 4.85
N PRO A 176 4.77 -3.65 6.03
CA PRO A 176 5.46 -2.37 6.14
C PRO A 176 6.95 -2.55 5.83
N ARG A 177 7.37 -2.15 4.61
CA ARG A 177 8.78 -2.20 4.16
C ARG A 177 9.72 -1.21 4.87
N HIS A 178 9.19 -0.24 5.61
CA HIS A 178 9.99 0.67 6.44
C HIS A 178 9.32 0.90 7.79
N PRO A 179 10.04 0.79 8.92
CA PRO A 179 9.46 0.98 10.24
C PRO A 179 9.07 2.44 10.57
N PHE A 180 9.43 3.43 9.74
CA PHE A 180 9.38 4.84 10.14
C PHE A 180 8.77 5.85 9.16
N ILE A 181 8.47 5.51 7.89
CA ILE A 181 8.12 6.54 6.90
C ILE A 181 6.74 6.31 6.29
N LYS A 182 5.88 7.28 6.57
CA LYS A 182 4.58 7.56 5.94
C LYS A 182 3.48 6.56 6.27
N ALA A 183 3.03 6.66 7.51
CA ALA A 183 1.60 6.51 7.78
C ALA A 183 0.85 7.49 6.87
N HIS A 184 0.27 6.98 5.78
CA HIS A 184 -1.01 7.54 5.33
C HIS A 184 -1.94 7.57 6.54
N PHE A 185 -2.81 8.57 6.61
CA PHE A 185 -3.72 8.89 7.73
C PHE A 185 -4.67 7.75 8.16
N TYR A 186 -4.51 6.54 7.62
CA TYR A 186 -5.33 5.36 7.83
C TYR A 186 -4.52 4.06 8.06
N SER A 187 -3.25 4.10 8.49
CA SER A 187 -2.54 2.88 8.91
C SER A 187 -2.90 2.49 10.36
N PRO A 188 -3.35 1.23 10.63
CA PRO A 188 -3.73 0.78 11.97
C PRO A 188 -2.59 0.63 12.96
N THR A 189 -1.35 0.68 12.50
CA THR A 189 -0.18 0.46 13.35
C THR A 189 0.83 1.55 13.05
N LYS A 190 1.12 2.36 14.08
CA LYS A 190 2.32 3.20 14.12
C LYS A 190 3.32 2.48 15.00
N LEU A 191 4.44 2.09 14.43
CA LEU A 191 5.58 1.59 15.17
C LEU A 191 6.19 2.75 15.95
N LEU A 192 5.91 2.81 17.25
CA LEU A 192 6.59 3.68 18.20
C LEU A 192 7.49 2.78 19.06
N PHE A 193 8.81 2.94 18.90
CA PHE A 193 9.84 2.27 19.72
C PHE A 193 9.78 0.73 19.73
N GLY A 194 9.59 0.10 18.56
CA GLY A 194 9.82 -1.34 18.40
C GLY A 194 8.83 -2.26 19.12
N LYS A 195 7.70 -1.74 19.61
CA LYS A 195 6.57 -2.53 20.09
C LYS A 195 5.29 -2.09 19.40
N GLU A 196 4.46 -3.06 19.02
CA GLU A 196 3.12 -2.82 18.48
C GLU A 196 2.22 -2.27 19.60
N ILE A 197 2.02 -0.95 19.61
CA ILE A 197 1.13 -0.31 20.59
C ILE A 197 -0.26 -0.19 19.96
N ASP A 198 -1.24 -0.73 20.67
CA ASP A 198 -2.64 -0.71 20.27
C ASP A 198 -3.18 0.73 20.15
N THR A 199 -3.71 1.07 18.98
CA THR A 199 -4.17 2.42 18.61
C THR A 199 -5.27 2.97 19.55
N TYR A 200 -5.96 2.08 20.27
CA TYR A 200 -6.90 2.45 21.33
C TYR A 200 -6.23 3.21 22.48
N ILE A 201 -5.08 2.72 22.95
CA ILE A 201 -4.35 3.33 24.06
C ILE A 201 -3.76 4.67 23.61
N VAL A 202 -3.28 4.74 22.37
CA VAL A 202 -2.77 5.99 21.79
C VAL A 202 -3.87 7.05 21.71
N ASN A 203 -5.06 6.70 21.22
CA ASN A 203 -6.18 7.63 21.14
C ASN A 203 -6.63 8.11 22.53
N ILE A 204 -6.65 7.21 23.52
CA ILE A 204 -6.94 7.57 24.91
C ILE A 204 -5.87 8.54 25.45
N ILE A 205 -4.59 8.23 25.26
CA ILE A 205 -3.49 9.11 25.69
C ILE A 205 -3.60 10.48 25.02
N VAL A 206 -3.92 10.54 23.72
CA VAL A 206 -4.11 11.81 23.00
C VAL A 206 -5.31 12.58 23.55
N LEU A 207 -6.43 11.91 23.86
CA LEU A 207 -7.58 12.56 24.50
C LEU A 207 -7.20 13.11 25.88
N TRP A 208 -6.53 12.33 26.72
CA TRP A 208 -6.02 12.78 28.02
C TRP A 208 -5.00 13.91 27.90
N PHE A 209 -4.18 13.89 26.85
CA PHE A 209 -3.20 14.95 26.61
C PHE A 209 -3.86 16.25 26.15
N MET A 210 -4.86 16.17 25.26
CA MET A 210 -5.66 17.32 24.85
C MET A 210 -6.44 17.92 26.02
N THR A 211 -7.04 17.08 26.89
CA THR A 211 -7.73 17.56 28.09
C THR A 211 -6.76 18.16 29.11
N LEU A 212 -5.56 17.58 29.28
CA LEU A 212 -4.52 18.11 30.15
C LEU A 212 -3.99 19.46 29.64
N ILE A 213 -3.72 19.58 28.34
CA ILE A 213 -3.30 20.85 27.73
C ILE A 213 -4.39 21.90 27.90
N LEU A 214 -5.65 21.56 27.63
CA LEU A 214 -6.76 22.48 27.79
C LEU A 214 -6.90 22.93 29.25
N TYR A 215 -6.74 22.01 30.20
CA TYR A 215 -6.72 22.30 31.63
C TYR A 215 -5.59 23.27 31.99
N ILE A 216 -4.37 23.05 31.48
CA ILE A 216 -3.22 23.94 31.70
C ILE A 216 -3.48 25.34 31.11
N ILE A 217 -4.02 25.42 29.88
CA ILE A 217 -4.36 26.69 29.22
C ILE A 217 -5.37 27.49 30.05
N LEU A 218 -6.39 26.82 30.60
CA LEU A 218 -7.40 27.44 31.47
C LEU A 218 -6.85 27.81 32.84
N TYR A 219 -6.08 26.93 33.47
CA TYR A 219 -5.48 27.14 34.80
C TYR A 219 -4.58 28.36 34.82
N PHE A 220 -3.66 28.47 33.86
CA PHE A 220 -2.77 29.63 33.73
C PHE A 220 -3.42 30.82 33.02
N ARG A 221 -4.72 30.73 32.70
CA ARG A 221 -5.50 31.74 31.98
C ARG A 221 -4.78 32.25 30.72
N LEU A 222 -4.08 31.37 29.99
CA LEU A 222 -3.34 31.74 28.78
C LEU A 222 -4.25 32.35 27.72
N LEU A 223 -5.48 31.84 27.61
CA LEU A 223 -6.49 32.38 26.71
C LEU A 223 -6.84 33.83 27.05
N LYS A 224 -6.99 34.15 28.35
CA LYS A 224 -7.22 35.52 28.81
C LYS A 224 -6.03 36.42 28.48
N LYS A 225 -4.81 35.95 28.71
CA LYS A 225 -3.58 36.71 28.42
C LYS A 225 -3.41 36.98 26.92
N LEU A 226 -3.81 36.03 26.05
CA LEU A 226 -3.85 36.20 24.59
C LEU A 226 -4.94 37.19 24.15
N LEU A 227 -6.14 37.12 24.73
CA LEU A 227 -7.23 38.06 24.46
C LEU A 227 -6.90 39.48 24.91
N ASP A 228 -6.35 39.64 26.10
CA ASP A 228 -5.90 40.94 26.64
C ASP A 228 -4.78 41.52 25.77
N SER A 229 -3.83 40.69 25.32
CA SER A 229 -2.76 41.08 24.38
C SER A 229 -3.32 41.50 23.01
N GLY A 230 -4.31 40.77 22.50
CA GLY A 230 -5.04 41.09 21.28
C GLY A 230 -5.80 42.40 21.38
N GLN A 231 -6.47 42.66 22.51
CA GLN A 231 -7.14 43.95 22.77
C GLN A 231 -6.14 45.11 22.86
N THR A 232 -4.96 44.94 23.47
CA THR A 232 -3.92 45.99 23.41
C THR A 232 -3.38 46.23 22.00
N ALA A 233 -3.29 45.19 21.16
CA ALA A 233 -2.86 45.33 19.76
C ALA A 233 -3.92 46.01 18.88
N PHE A 234 -5.20 45.68 19.08
CA PHE A 234 -6.32 46.32 18.38
C PHE A 234 -6.62 47.73 18.91
N GLY A 235 -6.49 47.96 20.23
CA GLY A 235 -6.66 49.28 20.86
C GLY A 235 -5.55 50.28 20.50
N LYS A 236 -4.30 49.81 20.28
CA LYS A 236 -3.23 50.65 19.71
C LYS A 236 -3.52 51.07 18.27
N LYS A 237 -4.26 50.27 17.50
CA LYS A 237 -4.64 50.60 16.12
C LYS A 237 -5.68 51.72 16.05
N TYR A 238 -6.56 51.84 17.05
CA TYR A 238 -7.56 52.92 17.10
C TYR A 238 -7.00 54.27 17.61
N ARG A 239 -5.97 54.28 18.46
CA ARG A 239 -5.30 55.52 18.91
C ARG A 239 -4.20 56.03 17.97
N ALA A 240 -3.89 55.30 16.91
CA ALA A 240 -2.93 55.72 15.87
C ALA A 240 -3.64 56.31 14.63
N SER A 241 -4.97 56.43 14.67
CA SER A 241 -5.81 56.98 13.59
C SER A 241 -6.65 58.19 14.02
N GLU A 242 -6.33 58.81 15.16
CA GLU A 242 -6.79 60.14 15.57
C GLU A 242 -5.62 61.12 15.60
#